data_AF-A0A250F350-F1
#
_entry.id   AF-A0A250F350-F1
#
_cell.length_a   1.000
_cell.length_b   1.000
_cell.length_c   1.000
_cell.angle_alpha   90.00
_cell.angle_beta   90.00
_cell.angle_gamma   90.00
#
_symmetry.space_group_name_H-M   'P 1'
#
loop_
_entity.id
_entity.type
_entity.pdbx_description
1 polymer ?
#
loop_
_entity_poly.entity_id
_entity_poly.type
_entity_poly.pdbx_seq_one_letter_code
_entity_poly.pdbx_strand_id
1 'polypeptide(L)'
;MKEIMKFSLFILFFAVVLVSCSKEKNQEPLQDLQDKSMTYKEFFETVSEKSVDFVPNEKVLLVSYKLNKEDNTVTFLSSIIAESSWGVGFDVAGKYEKQQVSRNQKDNYTVFYANNDGENLEKTCNGVSNFKQLLSNYYTEGIDNYLVYVPDVRAFYLSKDLDELVDLKDEETLKQVSKIIKS
;
A
#
# COMPACT_ATOMS: atom_id res chain seq x y z
N MET A 1 42.88 40.34 34.21
CA MET A 1 42.43 39.02 33.72
C MET A 1 41.27 38.56 34.58
N LYS A 2 40.03 38.68 34.10
CA LYS A 2 38.85 37.96 34.60
C LYS A 2 37.67 38.21 33.66
N GLU A 3 37.36 37.15 32.92
CA GLU A 3 36.02 36.73 32.47
C GLU A 3 35.22 37.68 31.56
N ILE A 4 35.70 37.81 30.32
CA ILE A 4 34.83 38.05 29.17
C ILE A 4 34.94 36.82 28.29
N MET A 5 34.14 35.80 28.57
CA MET A 5 33.99 34.69 27.64
C MET A 5 32.61 34.05 27.80
N LYS A 6 32.00 33.78 26.65
CA LYS A 6 30.84 32.89 26.41
C LYS A 6 29.45 33.54 26.44
N PHE A 7 29.15 34.34 25.42
CA PHE A 7 27.78 34.48 24.93
C PHE A 7 27.61 34.20 23.43
N SER A 8 28.67 33.78 22.73
CA SER A 8 28.60 33.50 21.27
C SER A 8 28.36 32.03 20.93
N LEU A 9 28.38 31.10 21.89
CA LEU A 9 28.25 29.66 21.59
C LEU A 9 26.80 29.13 21.74
N PHE A 10 25.90 29.89 22.37
CA PHE A 10 24.53 29.42 22.63
C PHE A 10 23.58 29.57 21.45
N ILE A 11 23.88 30.47 20.50
CA ILE A 11 23.05 30.66 19.29
C ILE A 11 23.39 29.61 18.22
N LEU A 12 24.60 29.02 18.24
CA LEU A 12 24.96 27.98 17.28
C LEU A 12 24.30 26.63 17.55
N PHE A 13 23.90 26.32 18.80
CA PHE A 13 23.21 25.07 19.11
C PHE A 13 21.75 25.06 18.65
N PHE A 14 21.09 26.22 18.51
CA PHE A 14 19.72 26.26 17.98
C PHE A 14 19.65 26.17 16.45
N ALA A 15 20.72 26.53 15.73
CA ALA A 15 20.78 26.38 14.28
C ALA A 15 21.10 24.94 13.82
N VAL A 16 21.75 24.13 14.67
CA VAL A 16 22.15 22.74 14.34
C VAL A 16 21.05 21.72 14.66
N VAL A 17 20.04 22.06 15.46
CA VAL A 17 18.92 21.15 15.78
C VAL A 17 17.83 21.15 14.68
N LEU A 18 17.88 22.10 13.73
CA LEU A 18 17.03 22.06 12.52
C LEU A 18 17.65 21.27 11.36
N VAL A 19 18.84 20.70 11.55
CA VAL A 19 19.41 19.64 10.69
C VAL A 19 19.33 18.30 11.42
N SER A 20 18.29 18.11 12.24
CA SER A 20 17.79 16.76 12.45
C SER A 20 17.25 16.30 11.11
N CYS A 21 17.69 15.14 10.63
CA CYS A 21 17.24 14.50 9.40
C CYS A 21 15.71 14.35 9.35
N SER A 22 14.96 15.42 9.06
CA SER A 22 13.73 15.25 8.33
C SER A 22 14.13 15.08 6.86
N LYS A 23 14.45 13.83 6.51
CA LYS A 23 13.77 13.31 5.32
C LYS A 23 12.31 13.18 5.72
N GLU A 24 11.62 14.30 5.90
CA GLU A 24 10.19 14.34 5.65
C GLU A 24 10.08 13.98 4.19
N LYS A 25 9.86 12.69 3.92
CA LYS A 25 9.18 12.35 2.70
C LYS A 25 7.88 13.14 2.80
N ASN A 26 7.72 14.18 1.98
CA ASN A 26 6.45 14.89 1.81
C ASN A 26 5.43 13.88 1.25
N GLN A 27 5.02 12.91 2.05
CA GLN A 27 4.04 11.91 1.70
C GLN A 27 2.70 12.49 2.12
N GLU A 28 2.02 13.12 1.15
CA GLU A 28 0.58 13.37 1.27
C GLU A 28 -0.09 12.05 1.73
N PRO A 29 -0.90 12.06 2.82
CA PRO A 29 -1.64 10.88 3.25
C PRO A 29 -2.47 10.35 2.07
N LEU A 30 -2.69 9.02 2.01
CA LEU A 30 -3.43 8.39 0.90
C LEU A 30 -4.82 9.02 0.68
N GLN A 31 -5.40 9.60 1.72
CA GLN A 31 -6.68 10.33 1.67
C GLN A 31 -6.64 11.56 0.76
N ASP A 32 -5.51 12.26 0.65
CA ASP A 32 -5.35 13.45 -0.20
C ASP A 32 -5.20 13.09 -1.69
N LEU A 33 -5.12 11.79 -2.02
CA LEU A 33 -4.98 11.29 -3.39
C LEU A 33 -6.32 10.89 -4.02
N GLN A 34 -7.44 11.16 -3.36
CA GLN A 34 -8.77 10.89 -3.88
C GLN A 34 -8.97 11.54 -5.27
N ASP A 35 -9.48 10.75 -6.21
CA ASP A 35 -9.71 11.10 -7.61
C ASP A 35 -8.47 11.52 -8.41
N LYS A 36 -7.27 11.30 -7.85
CA LYS A 36 -6.01 11.58 -8.55
C LYS A 36 -5.75 10.50 -9.59
N SER A 37 -5.72 10.90 -10.85
CA SER A 37 -5.21 10.07 -11.94
C SER A 37 -3.69 10.07 -11.93
N MET A 38 -3.10 8.88 -12.04
CA MET A 38 -1.66 8.68 -12.00
C MET A 38 -1.24 7.53 -12.91
N THR A 39 0.04 7.47 -13.25
CA THR A 39 0.59 6.34 -14.01
C THR A 39 0.55 5.06 -13.18
N TYR A 40 0.57 3.90 -13.83
CA TYR A 40 0.69 2.60 -13.14
C TYR A 40 1.92 2.52 -12.22
N LYS A 41 3.00 3.24 -12.57
CA LYS A 41 4.20 3.35 -11.74
C LYS A 41 3.90 4.10 -10.45
N GLU A 42 3.36 5.30 -10.58
CA GLU A 42 3.05 6.15 -9.44
C GLU A 42 2.00 5.50 -8.54
N PHE A 43 1.01 4.82 -9.11
CA PHE A 43 0.02 4.06 -8.34
C PHE A 43 0.68 2.93 -7.55
N PHE A 44 1.52 2.12 -8.20
CA PHE A 44 2.27 1.06 -7.52
C PHE A 44 3.12 1.61 -6.38
N GLU A 45 3.97 2.61 -6.66
CA GLU A 45 4.85 3.23 -5.66
C GLU A 45 4.06 3.90 -4.54
N THR A 46 2.95 4.56 -4.86
CA THR A 46 2.05 5.16 -3.87
C THR A 46 1.50 4.10 -2.93
N VAL A 47 0.94 3.01 -3.47
CA VAL A 47 0.34 1.95 -2.67
C VAL A 47 1.39 1.15 -1.93
N SER A 48 2.58 0.89 -2.49
CA SER A 48 3.61 0.07 -1.85
C SER A 48 4.50 0.83 -0.88
N GLU A 49 4.81 2.10 -1.13
CA GLU A 49 5.82 2.84 -0.36
C GLU A 49 5.20 3.79 0.68
N LYS A 50 4.02 4.37 0.40
CA LYS A 50 3.33 5.22 1.40
C LYS A 50 2.59 4.41 2.46
N SER A 51 2.25 3.16 2.15
CA SER A 51 1.51 2.27 3.04
C SER A 51 2.38 1.59 4.11
N VAL A 52 3.69 1.42 3.85
CA VAL A 52 4.64 0.83 4.81
C VAL A 52 4.62 1.55 6.15
N ASP A 53 4.38 2.87 6.14
CA ASP A 53 4.41 3.70 7.33
C ASP A 53 3.04 3.79 8.06
N PHE A 54 1.97 3.16 7.53
CA PHE A 54 0.59 3.42 7.99
C PHE A 54 -0.24 2.18 8.39
N VAL A 55 0.05 0.99 7.86
CA VAL A 55 -0.79 -0.19 8.15
C VAL A 55 -0.49 -0.74 9.56
N PRO A 56 -1.47 -0.77 10.49
CA PRO A 56 -1.28 -1.37 11.81
C PRO A 56 -1.09 -2.88 11.72
N ASN A 57 -0.29 -3.44 12.62
CA ASN A 57 -0.01 -4.89 12.70
C ASN A 57 -1.29 -5.72 12.51
N GLU A 58 -1.22 -6.71 11.61
CA GLU A 58 -2.27 -7.68 11.28
C GLU A 58 -3.44 -7.16 10.42
N LYS A 59 -3.52 -5.86 10.16
CA LYS A 59 -4.51 -5.31 9.23
C LYS A 59 -3.95 -5.19 7.82
N VAL A 60 -4.83 -4.90 6.86
CA VAL A 60 -4.46 -4.76 5.45
C VAL A 60 -4.90 -3.42 4.88
N LEU A 61 -4.19 -2.94 3.86
CA LEU A 61 -4.59 -1.76 3.12
C LEU A 61 -5.48 -2.18 1.94
N LEU A 62 -6.79 -1.92 2.04
CA LEU A 62 -7.70 -2.03 0.91
C LEU A 62 -7.64 -0.73 0.11
N VAL A 63 -7.43 -0.84 -1.20
CA VAL A 63 -7.38 0.29 -2.13
C VAL A 63 -8.47 0.13 -3.18
N SER A 64 -9.27 1.17 -3.37
CA SER A 64 -10.23 1.31 -4.47
C SER A 64 -9.65 2.19 -5.58
N TYR A 65 -9.81 1.76 -6.83
CA TYR A 65 -9.25 2.45 -7.99
C TYR A 65 -10.06 2.20 -9.28
N LYS A 66 -9.87 3.06 -10.28
CA LYS A 66 -10.38 2.90 -11.65
C LYS A 66 -9.23 2.77 -12.63
N LEU A 67 -9.35 1.83 -13.56
CA LEU A 67 -8.43 1.75 -14.70
C LEU A 67 -8.96 2.61 -15.85
N ASN A 68 -8.08 3.44 -16.42
CA ASN A 68 -8.33 4.15 -17.67
C ASN A 68 -7.36 3.57 -18.72
N LYS A 69 -7.84 2.68 -19.59
CA LYS A 69 -6.97 2.00 -20.58
C LYS A 69 -6.62 2.92 -21.73
N GLU A 70 -7.53 3.82 -22.12
CA GLU A 70 -7.29 4.85 -23.16
C GLU A 70 -6.07 5.72 -22.82
N ASP A 71 -6.04 6.27 -21.60
CA ASP A 71 -4.96 7.15 -21.14
C ASP A 71 -3.79 6.41 -20.50
N ASN A 72 -3.90 5.07 -20.37
CA ASN A 72 -2.92 4.23 -19.69
C ASN A 72 -2.59 4.72 -18.26
N THR A 73 -3.63 5.12 -17.53
CA THR A 73 -3.57 5.61 -16.15
C THR A 73 -4.45 4.80 -15.19
N VAL A 74 -4.24 5.02 -13.91
CA VAL A 74 -5.05 4.52 -12.81
C VAL A 74 -5.53 5.72 -12.00
N THR A 75 -6.83 5.82 -11.78
CA THR A 75 -7.40 6.80 -10.85
C THR A 75 -7.51 6.16 -9.47
N PHE A 76 -6.81 6.73 -8.49
CA PHE A 76 -6.98 6.34 -7.08
C PHE A 76 -8.30 6.91 -6.57
N LEU A 77 -9.16 6.07 -5.97
CA LEU A 77 -10.45 6.52 -5.45
C LEU A 77 -10.39 6.68 -3.93
N SER A 78 -9.98 5.64 -3.23
CA SER A 78 -9.89 5.67 -1.77
C SER A 78 -9.02 4.54 -1.23
N SER A 79 -8.70 4.61 0.05
CA SER A 79 -8.09 3.51 0.79
C SER A 79 -8.59 3.46 2.22
N ILE A 80 -8.73 2.25 2.76
CA ILE A 80 -9.04 2.00 4.17
C ILE A 80 -8.12 0.93 4.74
N ILE A 81 -8.00 0.94 6.06
CA ILE A 81 -7.39 -0.13 6.82
C ILE A 81 -8.50 -1.08 7.26
N ALA A 82 -8.42 -2.32 6.82
CA ALA A 82 -9.44 -3.34 7.01
C ALA A 82 -8.88 -4.60 7.67
N GLU A 83 -9.75 -5.38 8.29
CA GLU A 83 -9.44 -6.77 8.62
C GLU A 83 -9.31 -7.58 7.32
N SER A 84 -8.28 -8.41 7.23
CA SER A 84 -8.09 -9.28 6.06
C SER A 84 -9.14 -10.37 6.02
N SER A 85 -9.49 -10.84 4.82
CA SER A 85 -10.22 -12.10 4.69
C SER A 85 -9.42 -13.25 5.31
N TRP A 86 -10.10 -14.35 5.64
CA TRP A 86 -9.44 -15.54 6.18
C TRP A 86 -8.37 -16.10 5.22
N GLY A 87 -8.63 -16.05 3.91
CA GLY A 87 -7.69 -16.51 2.88
C GLY A 87 -6.42 -15.65 2.83
N VAL A 88 -6.57 -14.33 2.83
CA VAL A 88 -5.44 -13.39 2.85
C VAL A 88 -4.66 -13.54 4.16
N GLY A 89 -5.34 -13.54 5.31
CA GLY A 89 -4.69 -13.67 6.62
C GLY A 89 -3.89 -14.96 6.78
N PHE A 90 -4.42 -16.09 6.29
CA PHE A 90 -3.72 -17.37 6.34
C PHE A 90 -2.45 -17.39 5.47
N ASP A 91 -2.51 -16.86 4.25
CA ASP A 91 -1.33 -16.77 3.37
C ASP A 91 -0.26 -15.83 3.95
N VAL A 92 -0.67 -14.67 4.47
CA VAL A 92 0.21 -13.69 5.13
C VAL A 92 0.93 -14.34 6.32
N ALA A 93 0.21 -15.04 7.20
CA ALA A 93 0.82 -15.73 8.35
C ALA A 93 1.86 -16.78 7.92
N GLY A 94 1.50 -17.63 6.93
CA GLY A 94 2.42 -18.62 6.40
C GLY A 94 3.66 -18.02 5.73
N LYS A 95 3.55 -16.80 5.17
CA LYS A 95 4.69 -16.07 4.63
C LYS A 95 5.57 -15.51 5.72
N TYR A 96 4.99 -14.83 6.71
CA TYR A 96 5.72 -14.30 7.86
C TYR A 96 6.65 -15.34 8.49
N GLU A 97 6.16 -16.55 8.73
CA GLU A 97 6.98 -17.65 9.25
C GLU A 97 8.15 -17.98 8.31
N LYS A 98 7.90 -18.08 6.99
CA LYS A 98 8.96 -18.31 5.99
C LYS A 98 9.98 -17.17 5.93
N GLN A 99 9.56 -15.92 6.12
CA GLN A 99 10.45 -14.75 6.16
C GLN A 99 11.38 -14.80 7.37
N GLN A 100 10.85 -15.14 8.55
CA GLN A 100 11.66 -15.27 9.76
C GLN A 100 12.76 -16.33 9.63
N VAL A 101 12.48 -17.40 8.88
CA VAL A 101 13.44 -18.50 8.66
C VAL A 101 14.44 -18.19 7.52
N SER A 102 14.08 -17.35 6.54
CA SER A 102 14.92 -17.02 5.37
C SER A 102 15.46 -15.59 5.43
N ARG A 103 16.73 -15.43 5.86
CA ARG A 103 17.45 -14.14 5.95
C ARG A 103 17.69 -13.41 4.61
N ASN A 104 17.39 -14.04 3.48
CA ASN A 104 17.55 -13.46 2.15
C ASN A 104 16.18 -13.23 1.51
N GLN A 105 15.45 -12.23 2.00
CA GLN A 105 14.28 -11.78 1.26
C GLN A 105 14.74 -10.88 0.12
N LYS A 106 14.51 -11.35 -1.10
CA LYS A 106 14.66 -10.52 -2.30
C LYS A 106 13.74 -9.32 -2.18
N ASP A 107 14.17 -8.17 -2.69
CA ASP A 107 13.41 -6.92 -2.76
C ASP A 107 12.16 -6.96 -3.67
N ASN A 108 11.69 -8.15 -4.00
CA ASN A 108 10.61 -8.35 -4.96
C ASN A 108 9.27 -8.36 -4.24
N TYR A 109 8.26 -7.82 -4.91
CA TYR A 109 6.87 -7.91 -4.49
C TYR A 109 6.27 -9.20 -5.03
N THR A 110 5.17 -9.62 -4.43
CA THR A 110 4.36 -10.73 -4.94
C THR A 110 2.94 -10.25 -5.23
N VAL A 111 2.34 -10.74 -6.31
CA VAL A 111 0.94 -10.49 -6.63
C VAL A 111 0.20 -11.82 -6.68
N PHE A 112 -0.90 -11.90 -5.95
CA PHE A 112 -1.85 -13.00 -5.90
C PHE A 112 -3.11 -12.63 -6.65
N TYR A 113 -3.61 -13.54 -7.47
CA TYR A 113 -4.83 -13.32 -8.24
C TYR A 113 -5.46 -14.64 -8.68
N ALA A 114 -6.78 -14.69 -8.79
CA ALA A 114 -7.51 -15.84 -9.34
C ALA A 114 -7.78 -15.66 -10.84
N ASN A 115 -7.17 -16.46 -11.72
CA ASN A 115 -7.36 -16.32 -13.16
C ASN A 115 -8.84 -16.51 -13.59
N ASN A 116 -9.15 -16.32 -14.87
CA ASN A 116 -10.53 -16.47 -15.37
C ASN A 116 -11.11 -17.89 -15.19
N ASP A 117 -10.26 -18.89 -14.93
CA ASP A 117 -10.64 -20.28 -14.67
C ASP A 117 -10.81 -20.56 -13.16
N GLY A 118 -10.64 -19.54 -12.32
CA GLY A 118 -10.74 -19.63 -10.85
C GLY A 118 -9.50 -20.23 -10.18
N GLU A 119 -8.39 -20.40 -10.91
CA GLU A 119 -7.14 -20.89 -10.34
C GLU A 119 -6.39 -19.75 -9.63
N ASN A 120 -6.03 -19.99 -8.37
CA ASN A 120 -5.20 -19.07 -7.59
C ASN A 120 -3.75 -19.14 -8.09
N LEU A 121 -3.24 -18.01 -8.57
CA LEU A 121 -1.90 -17.85 -9.11
C LEU A 121 -1.06 -16.88 -8.27
N GLU A 122 0.21 -17.22 -8.12
CA GLU A 122 1.24 -16.37 -7.51
C GLU A 122 2.22 -15.91 -8.59
N LYS A 123 2.51 -14.60 -8.64
CA LYS A 123 3.53 -14.06 -9.56
C LYS A 123 4.48 -13.13 -8.81
N THR A 124 5.78 -13.39 -8.94
CA THR A 124 6.80 -12.46 -8.46
C THR A 124 6.86 -11.23 -9.37
N CYS A 125 6.85 -10.06 -8.74
CA CYS A 125 6.80 -8.76 -9.36
C CYS A 125 8.04 -7.95 -8.96
N ASN A 126 8.98 -7.78 -9.89
CA ASN A 126 10.23 -7.04 -9.65
C ASN A 126 10.05 -5.52 -9.93
N GLY A 127 8.86 -4.97 -9.68
CA GLY A 127 8.50 -3.59 -9.97
C GLY A 127 7.35 -3.42 -10.97
N VAL A 128 7.22 -2.21 -11.51
CA VAL A 128 5.99 -1.68 -12.15
C VAL A 128 5.51 -2.43 -13.40
N SER A 129 6.40 -2.89 -14.29
CA SER A 129 5.96 -3.37 -15.60
C SER A 129 5.12 -4.65 -15.50
N ASN A 130 5.48 -5.54 -14.58
CA ASN A 130 4.72 -6.76 -14.28
C ASN A 130 3.37 -6.42 -13.62
N PHE A 131 3.34 -5.39 -12.79
CA PHE A 131 2.12 -4.95 -12.10
C PHE A 131 1.08 -4.37 -13.05
N LYS A 132 1.48 -3.51 -14.00
CA LYS A 132 0.59 -2.99 -15.04
C LYS A 132 -0.07 -4.12 -15.83
N GLN A 133 0.73 -5.08 -16.30
CA GLN A 133 0.22 -6.20 -17.09
C GLN A 133 -0.80 -7.03 -16.29
N LEU A 134 -0.54 -7.25 -15.00
CA LEU A 134 -1.45 -7.98 -14.12
C LEU A 134 -2.77 -7.24 -13.93
N LEU A 135 -2.74 -5.94 -13.59
CA LEU A 135 -3.96 -5.15 -13.43
C LEU A 135 -4.78 -5.08 -14.73
N SER A 136 -4.11 -4.84 -15.86
CA SER A 136 -4.77 -4.74 -17.17
C SER A 136 -5.44 -6.04 -17.62
N ASN A 137 -4.88 -7.19 -17.25
CA ASN A 137 -5.41 -8.51 -17.58
C ASN A 137 -6.56 -8.94 -16.66
N TYR A 138 -6.56 -8.45 -15.42
CA TYR A 138 -7.48 -8.92 -14.39
C TYR A 138 -8.78 -8.11 -14.32
N TYR A 139 -8.69 -6.81 -14.58
CA TYR A 139 -9.78 -5.88 -14.28
C TYR A 139 -10.40 -5.22 -15.52
N THR A 140 -11.70 -4.97 -15.41
CA THR A 140 -12.51 -4.31 -16.43
C THR A 140 -12.33 -2.80 -16.32
N GLU A 141 -12.25 -2.15 -17.47
CA GLU A 141 -12.14 -0.69 -17.57
C GLU A 141 -13.42 0.02 -17.11
N GLY A 142 -13.29 1.22 -16.54
CA GLY A 142 -14.43 2.09 -16.24
C GLY A 142 -15.26 1.68 -15.01
N ILE A 143 -14.90 0.61 -14.32
CA ILE A 143 -15.53 0.18 -13.06
C ILE A 143 -14.58 0.35 -11.87
N ASP A 144 -15.16 0.47 -10.68
CA ASP A 144 -14.44 0.44 -9.41
C ASP A 144 -13.82 -0.94 -9.20
N ASN A 145 -12.51 -0.97 -8.96
CA ASN A 145 -11.75 -2.17 -8.70
C ASN A 145 -11.11 -2.06 -7.31
N TYR A 146 -10.83 -3.23 -6.72
CA TYR A 146 -10.29 -3.33 -5.37
C TYR A 146 -9.06 -4.21 -5.37
N LEU A 147 -8.06 -3.80 -4.59
CA LEU A 147 -6.92 -4.64 -4.26
C LEU A 147 -6.57 -4.48 -2.80
N VAL A 148 -5.90 -5.49 -2.26
CA VAL A 148 -5.29 -5.42 -0.93
C VAL A 148 -3.77 -5.38 -1.07
N TYR A 149 -3.12 -4.51 -0.31
CA TYR A 149 -1.68 -4.53 -0.10
C TYR A 149 -1.36 -4.85 1.36
N VAL A 150 -0.40 -5.75 1.56
CA VAL A 150 0.13 -6.15 2.86
C VAL A 150 1.62 -5.82 2.92
N PRO A 151 2.01 -4.71 3.59
CA PRO A 151 3.39 -4.23 3.59
C PRO A 151 4.38 -5.25 4.12
N ASP A 152 4.02 -5.93 5.20
CA ASP A 152 4.93 -6.81 5.93
C ASP A 152 5.42 -7.99 5.09
N VAL A 153 4.55 -8.49 4.21
CA VAL A 153 4.89 -9.56 3.27
C VAL A 153 5.15 -9.06 1.85
N ARG A 154 5.14 -7.75 1.63
CA ARG A 154 5.27 -7.07 0.32
C ARG A 154 4.37 -7.71 -0.75
N ALA A 155 3.14 -8.03 -0.39
CA ALA A 155 2.22 -8.76 -1.24
C ALA A 155 0.99 -7.92 -1.62
N PHE A 156 0.58 -8.05 -2.87
CA PHE A 156 -0.69 -7.55 -3.40
C PHE A 156 -1.64 -8.73 -3.61
N TYR A 157 -2.89 -8.55 -3.25
CA TYR A 157 -3.97 -9.51 -3.45
C TYR A 157 -5.03 -8.87 -4.34
N LEU A 158 -5.31 -9.53 -5.46
CA LEU A 158 -6.28 -9.11 -6.46
C LEU A 158 -7.42 -10.13 -6.47
N SER A 159 -8.64 -9.65 -6.27
CA SER A 159 -9.84 -10.44 -6.51
C SER A 159 -10.93 -9.56 -7.12
N LYS A 160 -11.88 -10.20 -7.81
CA LYS A 160 -13.13 -9.58 -8.25
C LYS A 160 -14.15 -9.52 -7.12
N ASP A 161 -13.99 -10.39 -6.12
CA ASP A 161 -14.89 -10.53 -4.99
C ASP A 161 -14.24 -9.91 -3.74
N LEU A 162 -14.91 -8.91 -3.17
CA LEU A 162 -14.34 -8.10 -2.09
C LEU A 162 -14.22 -8.88 -0.77
N ASP A 163 -15.08 -9.87 -0.55
CA ASP A 163 -15.04 -10.78 0.60
C ASP A 163 -13.83 -11.72 0.59
N GLU A 164 -13.24 -11.97 -0.58
CA GLU A 164 -11.96 -12.67 -0.69
C GLU A 164 -10.77 -11.81 -0.29
N LEU A 165 -10.92 -10.48 -0.27
CA LEU A 165 -9.85 -9.53 0.08
C LEU A 165 -9.90 -9.13 1.56
N VAL A 166 -11.08 -8.84 2.09
CA VAL A 166 -11.28 -8.30 3.45
C VAL A 166 -12.40 -9.02 4.19
N ASP A 167 -12.36 -9.01 5.53
CA ASP A 167 -13.42 -9.61 6.35
C ASP A 167 -14.63 -8.68 6.44
N LEU A 168 -15.63 -8.91 5.59
CA LEU A 168 -16.89 -8.16 5.62
C LEU A 168 -17.82 -8.55 6.79
N LYS A 169 -17.45 -9.55 7.61
CA LYS A 169 -18.16 -9.86 8.86
C LYS A 169 -17.68 -8.99 10.01
N ASP A 170 -16.49 -8.41 9.92
CA ASP A 170 -16.04 -7.39 10.85
C ASP A 170 -16.86 -6.11 10.67
N GLU A 171 -17.51 -5.65 11.74
CA GLU A 171 -18.46 -4.54 11.68
C GLU A 171 -17.81 -3.23 11.25
N GLU A 172 -16.57 -2.97 11.68
CA GLU A 172 -15.87 -1.74 11.35
C GLU A 172 -15.39 -1.74 9.89
N THR A 173 -14.85 -2.87 9.42
CA THR A 173 -14.50 -3.09 8.01
C THR A 173 -15.72 -2.93 7.12
N LEU A 174 -16.84 -3.59 7.44
CA LEU A 174 -18.08 -3.50 6.69
C LEU A 174 -18.58 -2.06 6.60
N LYS A 175 -18.53 -1.32 7.72
CA LYS A 175 -18.96 0.08 7.79
C LYS A 175 -18.08 1.00 6.95
N GLN A 176 -16.76 0.80 6.94
CA GLN A 176 -15.83 1.60 6.13
C GLN A 176 -15.99 1.28 4.63
N VAL A 177 -16.03 -0.01 4.27
CA VAL A 177 -16.28 -0.46 2.90
C VAL A 177 -17.62 0.07 2.36
N SER A 178 -18.69 0.00 3.17
CA SER A 178 -20.02 0.48 2.77
C SER A 178 -20.06 1.98 2.48
N LYS A 179 -19.16 2.78 3.06
CA LYS A 179 -19.04 4.20 2.75
C LYS A 179 -18.35 4.44 1.40
N ILE A 180 -17.38 3.59 1.06
CA ILE A 180 -16.63 3.68 -0.19
C ILE A 180 -17.48 3.20 -1.37
N ILE A 181 -18.15 2.05 -1.25
CA ILE A 181 -18.95 1.48 -2.34
C ILE A 181 -20.17 2.35 -2.71
N LYS A 182 -20.70 3.12 -1.75
CA LYS A 182 -21.89 3.97 -1.94
C LYS A 182 -21.57 5.38 -2.46
N SER A 183 -20.29 5.77 -2.52
CA SER A 183 -19.85 7.07 -3.02
C SER A 183 -19.69 7.06 -4.53
#